data_AF-A0A965L4P3-F1
#
_entry.id   AF-A0A965L4P3-F1
#
_cell.length_a   1.000
_cell.length_b   1.000
_cell.length_c   1.000
_cell.angle_alpha   90.00
_cell.angle_beta   90.00
_cell.angle_gamma   90.00
#
_symmetry.space_group_name_H-M   'P 1'
#
loop_
_entity.id
_entity.type
_entity.pdbx_description
1 polymer ?
#
loop_
_entity_poly.entity_id
_entity_poly.type
_entity_poly.pdbx_seq_one_letter_code
_entity_poly.pdbx_strand_id
1 'polypeptide(L)'
;QGDWVGSGRITHLAKGDFAGNPGGIKWAKEPNSPFKLTLEEIPDNSQPMFEAAKKVKNLKLPAVWFPHAIMGISTSDIIQDTTKGKFSPFPGQYFVADQGQSKVMRVFMEKVNGVYQGFCINYREGFQSGILRERFGLDGSMFVGMTSRGWGSTGKDNFGLQRLVWNGLTPFEINAIHAKSDGFEITFTQPVDVKSVKNAASYALRSYIYEYHHQYGSPIINVKDLKIKGISVSSDKKSVRISIDGIRQFYIHEFILKGILNEEGDPLLHETAYYTLNEIPAGDKMAINESNAPVIEKAVNAVVEQPKLAVNGKKQLVTEAQAMALLKKHTCLACHAKDKKVIGPSYEDIAKRKYSDQQILALVYKPNPQNWPDYATEMAPMSHIPANDVLKIASWINNLGAKNKVEPNRD
;
A
#
# COMPACT_ATOMS: atom_id res chain seq x y z
N GLN A 1 -10.06 -8.04 -0.51
CA GLN A 1 -8.82 -8.79 -0.76
C GLN A 1 -9.11 -10.27 -0.55
N GLY A 2 -8.44 -11.15 -1.28
CA GLY A 2 -8.45 -12.58 -1.06
C GLY A 2 -8.30 -13.31 -2.38
N ASP A 3 -9.18 -14.26 -2.62
CA ASP A 3 -9.43 -14.84 -3.93
C ASP A 3 -9.95 -13.76 -4.90
N TRP A 4 -9.44 -13.75 -6.13
CA TRP A 4 -9.80 -12.85 -7.22
C TRP A 4 -9.53 -11.35 -7.00
N VAL A 5 -9.26 -10.92 -5.77
CA VAL A 5 -9.02 -9.52 -5.44
C VAL A 5 -7.67 -9.42 -4.75
N GLY A 6 -6.63 -9.13 -5.53
CA GLY A 6 -5.24 -9.14 -5.08
C GLY A 6 -4.87 -8.18 -3.94
N SER A 7 -5.71 -7.18 -3.66
CA SER A 7 -5.47 -6.19 -2.59
C SER A 7 -6.76 -5.64 -1.99
N GLY A 8 -6.64 -4.77 -0.97
CA GLY A 8 -7.75 -3.94 -0.54
C GLY A 8 -8.19 -3.01 -1.67
N ARG A 9 -9.49 -2.68 -1.75
CA ARG A 9 -9.98 -1.75 -2.79
C ARG A 9 -11.29 -1.06 -2.42
N ILE A 10 -11.50 0.12 -3.03
CA ILE A 10 -12.82 0.74 -3.20
C ILE A 10 -13.29 0.49 -4.64
N THR A 11 -14.57 0.17 -4.82
CA THR A 11 -15.19 0.03 -6.14
C THR A 11 -16.56 0.71 -6.11
N HIS A 12 -16.80 1.60 -7.08
CA HIS A 12 -18.11 2.21 -7.27
C HIS A 12 -18.99 1.26 -8.09
N LEU A 13 -20.07 0.76 -7.47
CA LEU A 13 -20.98 -0.21 -8.08
C LEU A 13 -22.33 0.43 -8.41
N ALA A 14 -22.79 0.20 -9.64
CA ALA A 14 -24.14 0.43 -10.12
C ALA A 14 -24.88 -0.91 -10.29
N LYS A 15 -26.21 -0.84 -10.43
CA LYS A 15 -27.02 -2.04 -10.69
C LYS A 15 -26.56 -2.72 -11.97
N GLY A 16 -26.24 -4.02 -11.88
CA GLY A 16 -25.77 -4.84 -13.00
C GLY A 16 -24.25 -4.96 -13.12
N ASP A 17 -23.50 -4.30 -12.24
CA ASP A 17 -22.04 -4.41 -12.19
C ASP A 17 -21.57 -5.73 -11.58
N PHE A 18 -20.46 -6.24 -12.11
CA PHE A 18 -19.75 -7.37 -11.54
C PHE A 18 -18.49 -6.86 -10.83
N ALA A 19 -18.43 -7.08 -9.52
CA ALA A 19 -17.29 -6.63 -8.72
C ALA A 19 -16.02 -7.46 -8.98
N GLY A 20 -16.10 -8.64 -9.60
CA GLY A 20 -14.92 -9.42 -9.98
C GLY A 20 -14.65 -10.69 -9.17
N ASN A 21 -15.37 -10.98 -8.09
CA ASN A 21 -15.27 -12.30 -7.45
C ASN A 21 -16.39 -13.22 -7.98
N PRO A 22 -16.06 -14.37 -8.61
CA PRO A 22 -17.04 -15.26 -9.22
C PRO A 22 -17.85 -16.09 -8.24
N GLY A 23 -17.55 -16.09 -6.93
CA GLY A 23 -18.34 -16.79 -5.92
C GLY A 23 -19.82 -16.36 -5.91
N GLY A 24 -20.11 -15.14 -6.36
CA GLY A 24 -21.45 -14.59 -6.57
C GLY A 24 -22.18 -15.08 -7.83
N ILE A 25 -21.50 -15.70 -8.79
CA ILE A 25 -22.07 -16.01 -10.11
C ILE A 25 -23.11 -17.12 -10.06
N LYS A 26 -23.09 -17.99 -9.03
CA LYS A 26 -24.10 -19.05 -8.89
C LYS A 26 -25.54 -18.51 -8.85
N TRP A 27 -25.74 -17.27 -8.38
CA TRP A 27 -27.03 -16.61 -8.33
C TRP A 27 -27.39 -15.83 -9.61
N ALA A 28 -26.51 -15.76 -10.61
CA ALA A 28 -26.78 -15.06 -11.88
C ALA A 28 -27.89 -15.74 -12.71
N LYS A 29 -28.15 -17.03 -12.44
CA LYS A 29 -29.20 -17.82 -13.09
C LYS A 29 -30.61 -17.45 -12.61
N GLU A 30 -30.74 -16.76 -11.47
CA GLU A 30 -32.03 -16.34 -10.91
C GLU A 30 -32.80 -15.43 -11.90
N PRO A 31 -34.14 -15.52 -11.96
CA PRO A 31 -34.95 -14.76 -12.92
C PRO A 31 -34.68 -13.25 -12.86
N ASN A 32 -34.53 -12.71 -11.65
CA ASN A 32 -34.35 -11.28 -11.40
C ASN A 32 -32.89 -10.81 -11.38
N SER A 33 -31.92 -11.69 -11.68
CA SER A 33 -30.51 -11.30 -11.71
C SER A 33 -30.27 -10.23 -12.80
N PRO A 34 -29.67 -9.08 -12.46
CA PRO A 34 -29.44 -7.99 -13.40
C PRO A 34 -28.29 -8.26 -14.39
N PHE A 35 -27.56 -9.38 -14.25
CA PHE A 35 -26.56 -9.82 -15.22
C PHE A 35 -26.57 -11.35 -15.36
N LYS A 36 -26.14 -11.84 -16.53
CA LYS A 36 -26.20 -13.25 -16.95
C LYS A 36 -24.81 -13.80 -17.30
N LEU A 37 -23.87 -13.61 -16.39
CA LEU A 37 -22.50 -14.08 -16.51
C LEU A 37 -22.41 -15.54 -16.04
N THR A 38 -21.60 -16.36 -16.68
CA THR A 38 -21.27 -17.72 -16.24
C THR A 38 -19.83 -17.81 -15.72
N LEU A 39 -19.50 -18.90 -15.02
CA LEU A 39 -18.16 -19.09 -14.46
C LEU A 39 -17.11 -19.26 -15.57
N GLU A 40 -17.49 -19.89 -16.68
CA GLU A 40 -16.63 -20.15 -17.84
C GLU A 40 -16.20 -18.87 -18.56
N GLU A 41 -16.95 -17.78 -18.38
CA GLU A 41 -16.62 -16.47 -18.96
C GLU A 41 -15.53 -15.73 -18.16
N ILE A 42 -15.20 -16.20 -16.94
CA ILE A 42 -14.20 -15.54 -16.08
C ILE A 42 -12.80 -16.07 -16.41
N PRO A 43 -11.89 -15.22 -16.92
CA PRO A 43 -10.53 -15.65 -17.21
C PRO A 43 -9.73 -15.84 -15.91
N ASP A 44 -9.15 -17.02 -15.75
CA ASP A 44 -8.27 -17.38 -14.63
C ASP A 44 -6.85 -17.66 -15.16
N ASN A 45 -6.17 -16.59 -15.58
CA ASN A 45 -4.90 -16.67 -16.30
C ASN A 45 -3.84 -15.71 -15.74
N SER A 46 -4.03 -15.24 -14.50
CA SER A 46 -3.15 -14.30 -13.80
C SER A 46 -2.90 -12.96 -14.52
N GLN A 47 -3.66 -12.64 -15.57
CA GLN A 47 -3.59 -11.31 -16.17
C GLN A 47 -4.20 -10.26 -15.24
N PRO A 48 -3.85 -8.97 -15.36
CA PRO A 48 -4.51 -7.92 -14.59
C PRO A 48 -6.02 -7.85 -14.83
N MET A 49 -6.78 -7.40 -13.83
CA MET A 49 -8.24 -7.28 -13.90
C MET A 49 -8.75 -6.42 -15.08
N PHE A 50 -7.96 -5.42 -15.52
CA PHE A 50 -8.33 -4.60 -16.68
C PHE A 50 -8.27 -5.37 -18.01
N GLU A 51 -7.45 -6.42 -18.12
CA GLU A 51 -7.48 -7.32 -19.29
C GLU A 51 -8.74 -8.18 -19.28
N ALA A 52 -9.16 -8.65 -18.10
CA ALA A 52 -10.44 -9.35 -17.94
C ALA A 52 -11.62 -8.42 -18.29
N ALA A 53 -11.56 -7.14 -17.93
CA ALA A 53 -12.66 -6.18 -18.15
C ALA A 53 -12.92 -5.87 -19.64
N LYS A 54 -11.93 -6.12 -20.52
CA LYS A 54 -12.13 -6.04 -21.98
C LYS A 54 -13.05 -7.15 -22.51
N LYS A 55 -13.15 -8.27 -21.79
CA LYS A 55 -13.89 -9.48 -22.21
C LYS A 55 -15.16 -9.68 -21.37
N VAL A 56 -15.05 -9.49 -20.06
CA VAL A 56 -16.12 -9.70 -19.10
C VAL A 56 -16.97 -8.43 -19.02
N LYS A 57 -18.15 -8.49 -19.63
CA LYS A 57 -19.11 -7.39 -19.62
C LYS A 57 -19.45 -7.02 -18.17
N ASN A 58 -19.52 -5.71 -17.91
CA ASN A 58 -19.83 -5.13 -16.60
C ASN A 58 -18.82 -5.42 -15.47
N LEU A 59 -17.66 -6.02 -15.74
CA LEU A 59 -16.60 -6.12 -14.73
C LEU A 59 -16.12 -4.70 -14.35
N LYS A 60 -16.25 -4.35 -13.07
CA LYS A 60 -15.83 -3.06 -12.55
C LYS A 60 -14.42 -3.08 -11.99
N LEU A 61 -13.62 -2.14 -12.50
CA LEU A 61 -12.29 -1.87 -12.00
C LEU A 61 -12.36 -1.10 -10.69
N PRO A 62 -11.37 -1.28 -9.80
CA PRO A 62 -11.30 -0.52 -8.56
C PRO A 62 -11.11 0.97 -8.82
N ALA A 63 -11.83 1.79 -8.06
CA ALA A 63 -11.59 3.23 -8.04
C ALA A 63 -10.28 3.55 -7.31
N VAL A 64 -10.01 2.84 -6.22
CA VAL A 64 -8.77 2.97 -5.45
C VAL A 64 -8.34 1.59 -5.00
N TRP A 65 -7.09 1.22 -5.29
CA TRP A 65 -6.40 0.09 -4.67
C TRP A 65 -5.68 0.53 -3.40
N PHE A 66 -5.70 -0.33 -2.38
CA PHE A 66 -4.92 -0.19 -1.15
C PHE A 66 -3.81 -1.23 -1.19
N PRO A 67 -2.55 -0.84 -1.45
CA PRO A 67 -1.47 -1.79 -1.56
C PRO A 67 -1.32 -2.65 -0.31
N HIS A 68 -1.39 -3.97 -0.50
CA HIS A 68 -1.37 -4.94 0.59
C HIS A 68 -0.12 -4.81 1.47
N ALA A 69 -0.31 -5.00 2.78
CA ALA A 69 0.70 -4.84 3.84
C ALA A 69 1.22 -3.39 4.02
N ILE A 70 0.88 -2.46 3.14
CA ILE A 70 1.26 -1.04 3.24
C ILE A 70 0.06 -0.18 3.63
N MET A 71 -1.08 -0.35 2.95
CA MET A 71 -2.32 0.36 3.19
C MET A 71 -3.38 -0.55 3.79
N GLY A 72 -2.93 -1.47 4.66
CA GLY A 72 -3.78 -2.47 5.30
C GLY A 72 -3.59 -3.87 4.73
N ILE A 73 -4.21 -4.83 5.41
CA ILE A 73 -4.28 -6.25 5.01
C ILE A 73 -5.71 -6.82 5.13
N SER A 74 -6.63 -6.02 5.66
CA SER A 74 -8.03 -6.36 5.94
C SER A 74 -8.82 -5.06 6.06
N THR A 75 -8.96 -4.35 4.93
CA THR A 75 -9.71 -3.09 4.85
C THR A 75 -11.14 -3.32 5.30
N SER A 76 -11.66 -2.47 6.18
CA SER A 76 -12.95 -2.64 6.83
C SER A 76 -13.94 -1.53 6.43
N ASP A 77 -14.35 -0.67 7.37
CA ASP A 77 -15.34 0.39 7.12
C ASP A 77 -14.77 1.47 6.21
N ILE A 78 -15.68 2.23 5.60
CA ILE A 78 -15.36 3.46 4.86
C ILE A 78 -16.38 4.53 5.23
N ILE A 79 -15.92 5.72 5.58
CA ILE A 79 -16.78 6.87 5.85
C ILE A 79 -16.26 8.13 5.16
N GLN A 80 -17.17 8.97 4.66
CA GLN A 80 -16.84 10.28 4.11
C GLN A 80 -16.83 11.33 5.21
N ASP A 81 -15.83 12.21 5.25
CA ASP A 81 -15.81 13.37 6.15
C ASP A 81 -16.93 14.36 5.82
N THR A 82 -18.06 14.20 6.47
CA THR A 82 -19.20 15.12 6.41
C THR A 82 -19.17 16.16 7.53
N THR A 83 -18.08 16.24 8.29
CA THR A 83 -18.00 17.08 9.50
C THR A 83 -17.71 18.55 9.20
N LYS A 84 -17.49 18.89 7.92
CA LYS A 84 -17.21 20.25 7.43
C LYS A 84 -16.00 20.89 8.12
N GLY A 85 -14.91 20.12 8.24
CA GLY A 85 -13.64 20.59 8.80
C GLY A 85 -13.51 20.46 10.32
N LYS A 86 -14.45 19.82 11.02
CA LYS A 86 -14.33 19.56 12.47
C LYS A 86 -13.42 18.38 12.78
N PHE A 87 -13.41 17.35 11.92
CA PHE A 87 -12.61 16.15 12.13
C PHE A 87 -11.21 16.23 11.55
N SER A 88 -11.06 16.90 10.40
CA SER A 88 -9.81 16.89 9.65
C SER A 88 -9.72 18.12 8.76
N PRO A 89 -8.52 18.48 8.28
CA PRO A 89 -8.36 19.52 7.27
C PRO A 89 -8.77 19.04 5.85
N PHE A 90 -9.40 17.87 5.72
CA PHE A 90 -9.73 17.22 4.44
C PHE A 90 -11.24 16.98 4.27
N PRO A 91 -12.09 18.02 4.36
CA PRO A 91 -13.53 17.85 4.26
C PRO A 91 -13.94 17.19 2.93
N GLY A 92 -14.89 16.27 2.99
CA GLY A 92 -15.40 15.54 1.83
C GLY A 92 -14.53 14.38 1.35
N GLN A 93 -13.31 14.22 1.86
CA GLN A 93 -12.50 13.02 1.62
C GLN A 93 -13.01 11.83 2.44
N TYR A 94 -12.48 10.65 2.16
CA TYR A 94 -12.90 9.40 2.79
C TYR A 94 -11.83 8.89 3.74
N PHE A 95 -12.26 8.25 4.81
CA PHE A 95 -11.43 7.48 5.71
C PHE A 95 -11.80 6.01 5.58
N VAL A 96 -10.78 5.16 5.52
CA VAL A 96 -10.94 3.70 5.40
C VAL A 96 -10.16 3.06 6.52
N ALA A 97 -10.85 2.31 7.35
CA ALA A 97 -10.25 1.53 8.40
C ALA A 97 -9.60 0.23 7.90
N ASP A 98 -8.68 -0.29 8.70
CA ASP A 98 -8.11 -1.62 8.52
C ASP A 98 -8.11 -2.39 9.84
N GLN A 99 -8.61 -3.63 9.79
CA GLN A 99 -8.67 -4.50 10.95
C GLN A 99 -7.29 -5.07 11.29
N GLY A 100 -6.53 -5.54 10.30
CA GLY A 100 -5.29 -6.26 10.58
C GLY A 100 -4.17 -5.35 11.12
N GLN A 101 -4.05 -4.15 10.59
CA GLN A 101 -3.02 -3.17 10.94
C GLN A 101 -3.49 -2.11 11.94
N SER A 102 -4.72 -2.20 12.44
CA SER A 102 -5.27 -1.30 13.47
C SER A 102 -5.01 0.17 13.12
N LYS A 103 -5.48 0.57 11.94
CA LYS A 103 -5.22 1.92 11.40
C LYS A 103 -6.34 2.44 10.52
N VAL A 104 -6.26 3.73 10.22
CA VAL A 104 -7.12 4.45 9.29
C VAL A 104 -6.25 5.04 8.19
N MET A 105 -6.64 4.80 6.94
CA MET A 105 -6.10 5.44 5.75
C MET A 105 -7.05 6.55 5.28
N ARG A 106 -6.53 7.54 4.57
CA ARG A 106 -7.30 8.59 3.92
C ARG A 106 -7.33 8.37 2.41
N VAL A 107 -8.47 8.71 1.80
CA VAL A 107 -8.73 8.58 0.38
C VAL A 107 -9.35 9.85 -0.18
N PHE A 108 -8.78 10.31 -1.29
CA PHE A 108 -9.40 11.26 -2.17
C PHE A 108 -9.86 10.53 -3.43
N MET A 109 -11.04 10.90 -3.94
CA MET A 109 -11.55 10.38 -5.21
C MET A 109 -11.97 11.53 -6.12
N GLU A 110 -11.71 11.35 -7.41
CA GLU A 110 -12.20 12.20 -8.48
C GLU A 110 -12.93 11.36 -9.53
N LYS A 111 -13.66 12.04 -10.42
CA LYS A 111 -14.38 11.41 -11.52
C LYS A 111 -13.85 11.95 -12.85
N VAL A 112 -13.18 11.10 -13.62
CA VAL A 112 -12.59 11.44 -14.92
C VAL A 112 -13.28 10.60 -15.99
N ASN A 113 -13.77 11.23 -17.06
CA ASN A 113 -14.54 10.58 -18.13
C ASN A 113 -15.71 9.71 -17.60
N GLY A 114 -16.32 10.14 -16.49
CA GLY A 114 -17.41 9.40 -15.84
C GLY A 114 -16.98 8.24 -14.94
N VAL A 115 -15.68 7.95 -14.82
CA VAL A 115 -15.11 6.85 -14.03
C VAL A 115 -14.48 7.38 -12.74
N TYR A 116 -14.77 6.74 -11.61
CA TYR A 116 -14.12 7.06 -10.35
C TYR A 116 -12.70 6.51 -10.29
N GLN A 117 -11.80 7.34 -9.78
CA GLN A 117 -10.41 7.02 -9.52
C GLN A 117 -9.86 7.90 -8.39
N GLY A 118 -8.66 7.64 -7.87
CA GLY A 118 -8.11 8.47 -6.81
C GLY A 118 -6.90 7.88 -6.10
N PHE A 119 -6.49 8.50 -5.00
CA PHE A 119 -5.36 8.03 -4.20
C PHE A 119 -5.74 7.66 -2.78
N CYS A 120 -4.95 6.76 -2.20
CA CYS A 120 -4.90 6.51 -0.77
C CYS A 120 -3.54 6.91 -0.18
N ILE A 121 -3.58 7.35 1.08
CA ILE A 121 -2.44 7.71 1.91
C ILE A 121 -2.73 7.30 3.36
N ASN A 122 -1.69 7.13 4.18
CA ASN A 122 -1.90 6.86 5.59
C ASN A 122 -2.55 8.06 6.30
N TYR A 123 -3.25 7.82 7.41
CA TYR A 123 -3.84 8.90 8.22
C TYR A 123 -3.52 8.76 9.70
N ARG A 124 -3.91 7.63 10.31
CA ARG A 124 -3.65 7.39 11.74
C ARG A 124 -3.41 5.92 12.04
N GLU A 125 -2.37 5.65 12.81
CA GLU A 125 -2.01 4.32 13.32
C GLU A 125 -1.96 4.31 14.86
N GLY A 126 -1.76 3.12 15.43
CA GLY A 126 -1.58 2.93 16.87
C GLY A 126 -2.88 2.73 17.65
N PHE A 127 -3.93 2.27 16.98
CA PHE A 127 -5.17 1.88 17.65
C PHE A 127 -4.96 0.58 18.43
N GLN A 128 -5.71 0.42 19.52
CA GLN A 128 -5.46 -0.66 20.48
C GLN A 128 -5.89 -2.05 19.98
N SER A 129 -6.77 -2.12 18.97
CA SER A 129 -7.33 -3.35 18.39
C SER A 129 -7.68 -3.14 16.91
N GLY A 130 -8.10 -4.18 16.20
CA GLY A 130 -8.42 -4.09 14.77
C GLY A 130 -9.72 -3.36 14.49
N ILE A 131 -9.72 -2.31 13.67
CA ILE A 131 -10.91 -1.48 13.43
C ILE A 131 -11.88 -2.17 12.47
N LEU A 132 -13.16 -2.24 12.83
CA LEU A 132 -14.24 -2.78 11.99
C LEU A 132 -15.29 -1.74 11.59
N ARG A 133 -15.48 -0.69 12.39
CA ARG A 133 -16.49 0.35 12.17
C ARG A 133 -15.99 1.72 12.58
N GLU A 134 -16.39 2.73 11.82
CA GLU A 134 -16.06 4.14 12.05
C GLU A 134 -17.34 4.98 12.07
N ARG A 135 -17.53 5.90 13.03
CA ARG A 135 -18.68 6.83 13.03
C ARG A 135 -18.24 8.20 13.52
N PHE A 136 -18.72 9.26 12.88
CA PHE A 136 -18.55 10.60 13.42
C PHE A 136 -19.48 10.83 14.62
N GLY A 137 -18.92 11.37 15.70
CA GLY A 137 -19.66 11.88 16.84
C GLY A 137 -20.29 13.24 16.53
N LEU A 138 -21.21 13.67 17.41
CA LEU A 138 -21.86 14.99 17.31
C LEU A 138 -20.87 16.16 17.49
N ASP A 139 -19.75 15.90 18.19
CA ASP A 139 -18.63 16.83 18.37
C ASP A 139 -17.70 16.93 17.14
N GLY A 140 -17.92 16.10 16.12
CA GLY A 140 -17.07 16.00 14.93
C GLY A 140 -15.84 15.12 15.12
N SER A 141 -15.66 14.45 16.27
CA SER A 141 -14.64 13.41 16.44
C SER A 141 -15.04 12.11 15.73
N MET A 142 -14.09 11.19 15.54
CA MET A 142 -14.37 9.85 14.98
C MET A 142 -14.31 8.80 16.10
N PHE A 143 -15.35 8.00 16.23
CA PHE A 143 -15.36 6.79 17.03
C PHE A 143 -15.03 5.58 16.18
N VAL A 144 -14.18 4.70 16.70
CA VAL A 144 -13.82 3.44 16.04
C VAL A 144 -14.17 2.25 16.93
N GLY A 145 -14.99 1.35 16.39
CA GLY A 145 -15.31 0.06 17.01
C GLY A 145 -14.33 -1.00 16.52
N MET A 146 -13.74 -1.75 17.45
CA MET A 146 -12.61 -2.62 17.16
C MET A 146 -12.77 -4.04 17.71
N THR A 147 -12.21 -5.01 17.00
CA THR A 147 -12.00 -6.36 17.50
C THR A 147 -10.84 -7.06 16.80
N SER A 148 -10.20 -7.94 17.57
CA SER A 148 -9.19 -8.91 17.12
C SER A 148 -9.62 -10.34 17.50
N ARG A 149 -10.89 -10.53 17.87
CA ARG A 149 -11.47 -11.84 18.14
C ARG A 149 -11.60 -12.61 16.82
N GLY A 150 -10.94 -13.75 16.74
CA GLY A 150 -10.89 -14.59 15.54
C GLY A 150 -9.71 -14.27 14.62
N TRP A 151 -9.49 -12.99 14.31
CA TRP A 151 -8.41 -12.53 13.41
C TRP A 151 -7.47 -11.57 14.16
N GLY A 152 -6.19 -11.94 14.25
CA GLY A 152 -5.18 -11.12 14.92
C GLY A 152 -4.99 -9.76 14.25
N SER A 153 -4.56 -8.77 15.02
CA SER A 153 -4.22 -7.43 14.55
C SER A 153 -2.92 -6.93 15.17
N THR A 154 -2.39 -5.82 14.66
CA THR A 154 -1.24 -5.12 15.28
C THR A 154 -1.61 -4.51 16.64
N GLY A 155 -2.84 -4.01 16.80
CA GLY A 155 -3.42 -3.68 18.09
C GLY A 155 -3.58 -4.95 18.94
N LYS A 156 -3.16 -4.89 20.20
CA LYS A 156 -3.01 -6.06 21.09
C LYS A 156 -4.29 -6.43 21.84
N ASP A 157 -5.23 -5.50 21.97
CA ASP A 157 -6.46 -5.74 22.72
C ASP A 157 -7.43 -6.56 21.87
N ASN A 158 -8.19 -7.44 22.52
CA ASN A 158 -9.18 -8.28 21.83
C ASN A 158 -10.35 -7.49 21.23
N PHE A 159 -10.64 -6.32 21.78
CA PHE A 159 -11.68 -5.40 21.34
C PHE A 159 -11.47 -4.02 21.94
N GLY A 160 -12.18 -3.03 21.41
CA GLY A 160 -12.19 -1.71 22.00
C GLY A 160 -13.15 -0.74 21.31
N LEU A 161 -13.35 0.39 21.96
CA LEU A 161 -14.01 1.57 21.42
C LEU A 161 -13.08 2.75 21.71
N GLN A 162 -12.52 3.36 20.67
CA GLN A 162 -11.63 4.52 20.79
C GLN A 162 -12.23 5.73 20.09
N ARG A 163 -11.96 6.91 20.63
CA ARG A 163 -12.32 8.20 20.03
C ARG A 163 -11.05 8.89 19.54
N LEU A 164 -11.02 9.21 18.26
CA LEU A 164 -9.99 10.02 17.61
C LEU A 164 -10.49 11.45 17.51
N VAL A 165 -9.76 12.37 18.14
CA VAL A 165 -10.07 13.81 18.17
C VAL A 165 -8.94 14.55 17.46
N TRP A 166 -9.30 15.43 16.52
CA TRP A 166 -8.33 16.31 15.89
C TRP A 166 -7.96 17.46 16.83
N ASN A 167 -6.67 17.74 16.93
CA ASN A 167 -6.14 18.78 17.80
C ASN A 167 -6.23 20.19 17.19
N GLY A 168 -6.80 20.33 15.99
CA GLY A 168 -6.93 21.61 15.27
C GLY A 168 -5.67 22.06 14.53
N LEU A 169 -4.56 21.33 14.61
CA LEU A 169 -3.33 21.67 13.90
C LEU A 169 -3.32 21.02 12.52
N THR A 170 -3.04 21.82 11.49
CA THR A 170 -2.91 21.35 10.10
C THR A 170 -1.43 21.16 9.77
N PRO A 171 -0.93 19.91 9.64
CA PRO A 171 0.45 19.64 9.27
C PRO A 171 0.70 19.96 7.79
N PHE A 172 1.97 20.04 7.38
CA PHE A 172 2.32 20.00 5.97
C PHE A 172 2.08 18.58 5.43
N GLU A 173 1.15 18.45 4.49
CA GLU A 173 0.62 17.16 4.04
C GLU A 173 0.09 17.26 2.60
N ILE A 174 0.06 16.13 1.89
CA ILE A 174 -0.61 16.02 0.60
C ILE A 174 -2.11 16.24 0.80
N ASN A 175 -2.67 17.31 0.26
CA ASN A 175 -4.11 17.53 0.28
C ASN A 175 -4.82 16.60 -0.72
N ALA A 176 -4.46 16.69 -2.00
CA ALA A 176 -5.02 15.86 -3.06
C ALA A 176 -4.03 15.57 -4.18
N ILE A 177 -4.21 14.45 -4.89
CA ILE A 177 -3.53 14.13 -6.14
C ILE A 177 -4.58 14.01 -7.23
N HIS A 178 -4.43 14.79 -8.30
CA HIS A 178 -5.29 14.76 -9.48
C HIS A 178 -4.54 14.22 -10.69
N ALA A 179 -5.18 13.39 -11.49
CA ALA A 179 -4.65 13.03 -12.80
C ALA A 179 -4.66 14.25 -13.74
N LYS A 180 -3.64 14.34 -14.59
CA LYS A 180 -3.55 15.26 -15.72
C LYS A 180 -3.24 14.48 -17.00
N SER A 181 -3.37 15.11 -18.15
CA SER A 181 -3.19 14.46 -19.47
C SER A 181 -1.78 13.88 -19.70
N ASP A 182 -0.80 14.33 -18.94
CA ASP A 182 0.61 13.94 -19.02
C ASP A 182 1.27 13.60 -17.67
N GLY A 183 0.50 13.48 -16.59
CA GLY A 183 1.04 13.23 -15.26
C GLY A 183 0.04 13.51 -14.16
N PHE A 184 0.48 14.20 -13.11
CA PHE A 184 -0.34 14.44 -11.92
C PHE A 184 -0.15 15.85 -11.39
N GLU A 185 -1.15 16.36 -10.69
CA GLU A 185 -1.07 17.56 -9.88
C GLU A 185 -1.24 17.17 -8.42
N ILE A 186 -0.24 17.49 -7.61
CA ILE A 186 -0.22 17.24 -6.17
C ILE A 186 -0.48 18.57 -5.49
N THR A 187 -1.54 18.63 -4.70
CA THR A 187 -1.87 19.80 -3.88
C THR A 187 -1.49 19.55 -2.43
N PHE A 188 -1.12 20.59 -1.70
CA PHE A 188 -0.62 20.53 -0.33
C PHE A 188 -1.44 21.43 0.60
N THR A 189 -1.46 21.08 1.88
CA THR A 189 -2.14 21.88 2.92
C THR A 189 -1.46 23.24 3.16
N GLN A 190 -0.14 23.31 2.95
CA GLN A 190 0.70 24.49 3.14
C GLN A 190 1.56 24.78 1.89
N PRO A 191 2.06 26.02 1.72
CA PRO A 191 2.98 26.37 0.64
C PRO A 191 4.26 25.51 0.66
N VAL A 192 4.69 25.02 -0.50
CA VAL A 192 5.93 24.23 -0.67
C VAL A 192 7.16 25.13 -0.79
N ASP A 193 8.31 24.63 -0.33
CA ASP A 193 9.60 25.16 -0.76
C ASP A 193 9.85 24.77 -2.23
N VAL A 194 9.96 25.78 -3.09
CA VAL A 194 10.14 25.61 -4.53
C VAL A 194 11.42 24.83 -4.86
N LYS A 195 12.50 25.02 -4.08
CA LYS A 195 13.75 24.31 -4.32
C LYS A 195 13.59 22.81 -4.06
N SER A 196 12.95 22.44 -2.95
CA SER A 196 12.68 21.06 -2.57
C SER A 196 11.87 20.31 -3.65
N VAL A 197 10.82 20.93 -4.20
CA VAL A 197 9.96 20.31 -5.22
C VAL A 197 10.57 20.33 -6.62
N LYS A 198 11.52 21.22 -6.91
CA LYS A 198 12.24 21.20 -8.19
C LYS A 198 13.32 20.12 -8.24
N ASN A 199 13.79 19.65 -7.08
CA ASN A 199 14.82 18.61 -7.01
C ASN A 199 14.24 17.24 -7.41
N ALA A 200 14.79 16.64 -8.47
CA ALA A 200 14.38 15.32 -8.94
C ALA A 200 14.58 14.23 -7.87
N ALA A 201 15.57 14.37 -6.98
CA ALA A 201 15.84 13.43 -5.90
C ALA A 201 14.76 13.41 -4.81
N SER A 202 13.87 14.42 -4.77
CA SER A 202 12.73 14.45 -3.86
C SER A 202 11.64 13.45 -4.23
N TYR A 203 11.73 12.83 -5.42
CA TYR A 203 10.72 11.94 -5.97
C TYR A 203 11.31 10.56 -6.26
N ALA A 204 10.66 9.51 -5.74
CA ALA A 204 10.76 8.17 -6.30
C ALA A 204 9.37 7.73 -6.75
N LEU A 205 9.21 7.52 -8.06
CA LEU A 205 7.94 7.18 -8.67
C LEU A 205 8.04 5.80 -9.34
N ARG A 206 7.08 4.94 -9.07
CA ARG A 206 6.93 3.68 -9.78
C ARG A 206 5.47 3.34 -10.00
N SER A 207 5.22 2.35 -10.85
CA SER A 207 3.89 1.87 -11.14
C SER A 207 3.83 0.35 -11.23
N TYR A 208 2.72 -0.22 -10.80
CA TYR A 208 2.50 -1.67 -10.76
C TYR A 208 1.00 -1.98 -10.70
N ILE A 209 0.64 -3.26 -10.79
CA ILE A 209 -0.74 -3.74 -10.65
C ILE A 209 -0.73 -5.14 -10.01
N TYR A 210 -1.90 -5.73 -9.79
CA TYR A 210 -2.06 -7.07 -9.23
C TYR A 210 -2.57 -8.06 -10.30
N GLU A 211 -2.28 -9.33 -10.10
CA GLU A 211 -2.89 -10.43 -10.85
C GLU A 211 -4.38 -10.59 -10.49
N TYR A 212 -5.18 -11.07 -11.45
CA TYR A 212 -6.57 -11.46 -11.27
C TYR A 212 -6.70 -12.97 -11.46
N HIS A 213 -6.90 -13.71 -10.37
CA HIS A 213 -6.97 -15.18 -10.35
C HIS A 213 -7.66 -15.71 -9.08
N HIS A 214 -8.03 -16.99 -9.06
CA HIS A 214 -8.70 -17.59 -7.89
C HIS A 214 -7.82 -17.79 -6.66
N GLN A 215 -6.49 -17.88 -6.80
CA GLN A 215 -5.60 -18.09 -5.66
C GLN A 215 -5.67 -16.91 -4.68
N TYR A 216 -5.53 -17.19 -3.38
CA TYR A 216 -5.63 -16.17 -2.35
C TYR A 216 -4.43 -15.21 -2.40
N GLY A 217 -4.72 -13.91 -2.38
CA GLY A 217 -3.71 -12.85 -2.43
C GLY A 217 -3.14 -12.68 -3.84
N SER A 218 -2.24 -11.73 -4.04
CA SER A 218 -1.59 -11.51 -5.34
C SER A 218 -0.28 -10.75 -5.16
N PRO A 219 0.78 -11.09 -5.91
CA PRO A 219 1.97 -10.25 -5.95
C PRO A 219 1.69 -8.94 -6.71
N ILE A 220 2.53 -7.93 -6.48
CA ILE A 220 2.60 -6.84 -7.47
C ILE A 220 3.32 -7.35 -8.72
N ILE A 221 2.79 -6.99 -9.88
CA ILE A 221 3.33 -7.36 -11.19
C ILE A 221 3.52 -6.11 -12.05
N ASN A 222 4.28 -6.26 -13.15
CA ASN A 222 4.53 -5.23 -14.15
C ASN A 222 5.10 -3.93 -13.54
N VAL A 223 5.98 -4.07 -12.55
CA VAL A 223 6.65 -2.95 -11.86
C VAL A 223 7.50 -2.17 -12.86
N LYS A 224 7.33 -0.84 -12.87
CA LYS A 224 8.12 0.07 -13.71
C LYS A 224 8.39 1.38 -12.97
N ASP A 225 9.66 1.77 -12.91
CA ASP A 225 10.07 3.10 -12.44
C ASP A 225 9.68 4.17 -13.46
N LEU A 226 9.21 5.30 -12.95
CA LEU A 226 8.69 6.41 -13.74
C LEU A 226 9.60 7.63 -13.58
N LYS A 227 9.86 8.31 -14.69
CA LYS A 227 10.72 9.50 -14.72
C LYS A 227 9.88 10.76 -14.86
N ILE A 228 10.21 11.78 -14.10
CA ILE A 228 9.60 13.11 -14.23
C ILE A 228 10.28 13.84 -15.41
N LYS A 229 9.46 14.39 -16.30
CA LYS A 229 9.88 15.21 -17.44
C LYS A 229 9.84 16.70 -17.14
N GLY A 230 8.87 17.12 -16.32
CA GLY A 230 8.69 18.52 -15.97
C GLY A 230 7.97 18.68 -14.64
N ILE A 231 8.25 19.80 -13.97
CA ILE A 231 7.69 20.21 -12.69
C ILE A 231 7.30 21.68 -12.80
N SER A 232 6.05 22.01 -12.53
CA SER A 232 5.59 23.39 -12.39
C SER A 232 4.90 23.58 -11.05
N VAL A 233 5.13 24.73 -10.43
CA VAL A 233 4.57 25.10 -9.12
C VAL A 233 3.56 26.22 -9.32
N SER A 234 2.41 26.15 -8.66
CA SER A 234 1.40 27.22 -8.69
C SER A 234 1.91 28.49 -8.01
N SER A 235 1.27 29.63 -8.30
CA SER A 235 1.65 30.93 -7.74
C SER A 235 1.49 31.00 -6.21
N ASP A 236 0.51 30.29 -5.65
CA ASP A 236 0.31 30.17 -4.20
C ASP A 236 1.22 29.10 -3.55
N LYS A 237 2.04 28.42 -4.36
CA LYS A 237 2.93 27.32 -3.97
C LYS A 237 2.21 26.16 -3.28
N LYS A 238 0.89 26.03 -3.42
CA LYS A 238 0.14 24.89 -2.84
C LYS A 238 -0.13 23.77 -3.83
N SER A 239 0.29 23.91 -5.09
CA SER A 239 0.12 22.89 -6.12
C SER A 239 1.42 22.68 -6.89
N VAL A 240 1.77 21.43 -7.10
CA VAL A 240 2.90 21.00 -7.93
C VAL A 240 2.36 20.05 -8.99
N ARG A 241 2.42 20.48 -10.26
CA ARG A 241 2.15 19.61 -11.40
C ARG A 241 3.44 18.96 -11.86
N ILE A 242 3.42 17.64 -11.96
CA ILE A 242 4.49 16.83 -12.51
C ILE A 242 4.04 16.20 -13.82
N SER A 243 4.85 16.36 -14.86
CA SER A 243 4.72 15.64 -16.13
C SER A 243 5.58 14.39 -16.06
N ILE A 244 5.03 13.23 -16.41
CA ILE A 244 5.67 11.93 -16.27
C ILE A 244 5.90 11.31 -17.64
N ASP A 245 7.07 10.71 -17.82
CA ASP A 245 7.34 9.88 -18.99
C ASP A 245 6.56 8.56 -18.94
N GLY A 246 5.47 8.51 -19.69
CA GLY A 246 4.67 7.28 -19.83
C GLY A 246 3.77 7.03 -18.63
N ILE A 247 2.81 7.92 -18.39
CA ILE A 247 1.65 7.64 -17.53
C ILE A 247 0.97 6.34 -18.01
N ARG A 248 0.59 5.48 -17.06
CA ARG A 248 0.12 4.12 -17.34
C ARG A 248 -1.32 3.94 -16.89
N GLN A 249 -2.25 3.99 -17.84
CA GLN A 249 -3.65 3.71 -17.57
C GLN A 249 -3.83 2.29 -17.01
N PHE A 250 -4.73 2.14 -16.04
CA PHE A 250 -5.08 0.96 -15.24
C PHE A 250 -4.07 0.51 -14.18
N TYR A 251 -2.99 1.26 -13.98
CA TYR A 251 -1.96 0.93 -12.98
C TYR A 251 -2.13 1.77 -11.71
N ILE A 252 -1.53 1.26 -10.63
CA ILE A 252 -1.26 2.01 -9.42
C ILE A 252 0.04 2.78 -9.63
N HIS A 253 0.07 4.06 -9.25
CA HIS A 253 1.23 4.94 -9.22
C HIS A 253 1.61 5.19 -7.77
N GLU A 254 2.78 4.72 -7.36
CA GLU A 254 3.36 5.03 -6.06
C GLU A 254 4.17 6.31 -6.15
N PHE A 255 3.96 7.20 -5.19
CA PHE A 255 4.71 8.43 -4.99
C PHE A 255 5.44 8.33 -3.65
N ILE A 256 6.77 8.35 -3.66
CA ILE A 256 7.58 8.57 -2.46
C ILE A 256 8.21 9.96 -2.57
N LEU A 257 7.84 10.86 -1.66
CA LEU A 257 8.07 12.31 -1.74
C LEU A 257 8.98 12.85 -0.61
N LYS A 258 9.95 12.05 -0.17
CA LYS A 258 10.80 12.30 1.02
C LYS A 258 11.54 13.64 1.04
N GLY A 259 11.86 14.18 -0.13
CA GLY A 259 12.63 15.43 -0.21
C GLY A 259 11.76 16.68 -0.26
N ILE A 260 10.43 16.56 -0.24
CA ILE A 260 9.51 17.71 -0.33
C ILE A 260 9.35 18.36 1.05
N LEU A 261 9.56 19.67 1.10
CA LEU A 261 9.44 20.50 2.31
C LEU A 261 8.42 21.64 2.09
N ASN A 262 7.87 22.17 3.19
CA ASN A 262 7.17 23.47 3.17
C ASN A 262 8.18 24.63 3.22
N GLU A 263 7.69 25.87 3.15
CA GLU A 263 8.54 27.07 3.27
C GLU A 263 9.22 27.22 4.63
N GLU A 264 8.72 26.56 5.68
CA GLU A 264 9.30 26.55 7.03
C GLU A 264 10.38 25.46 7.19
N GLY A 265 10.56 24.59 6.20
CA GLY A 265 11.51 23.47 6.21
C GLY A 265 10.98 22.16 6.81
N ASP A 266 9.69 22.09 7.13
CA ASP A 266 9.05 20.87 7.62
C ASP A 266 8.83 19.85 6.49
N PRO A 267 9.06 18.54 6.76
CA PRO A 267 8.75 17.48 5.81
C PRO A 267 7.25 17.17 5.78
N LEU A 268 6.82 16.45 4.74
CA LEU A 268 5.48 15.87 4.70
C LEU A 268 5.26 14.94 5.90
N LEU A 269 4.11 15.07 6.56
CA LEU A 269 3.73 14.14 7.62
C LEU A 269 3.62 12.70 7.09
N HIS A 270 3.06 12.51 5.89
CA HIS A 270 3.07 11.26 5.17
C HIS A 270 3.67 11.43 3.78
N GLU A 271 4.84 10.83 3.57
CA GLU A 271 5.64 11.02 2.36
C GLU A 271 5.28 10.03 1.24
N THR A 272 4.31 9.13 1.45
CA THR A 272 4.01 8.05 0.50
C THR A 272 2.53 7.92 0.19
N ALA A 273 2.17 8.06 -1.08
CA ALA A 273 0.80 7.97 -1.58
C ALA A 273 0.69 7.00 -2.77
N TYR A 274 -0.50 6.48 -3.00
CA TYR A 274 -0.78 5.52 -4.07
C TYR A 274 -2.01 5.95 -4.85
N TYR A 275 -1.84 6.29 -6.12
CA TYR A 275 -2.93 6.68 -7.00
C TYR A 275 -3.32 5.52 -7.91
N THR A 276 -4.61 5.21 -8.02
CA THR A 276 -5.14 4.26 -9.01
C THR A 276 -5.66 5.03 -10.21
N LEU A 277 -5.09 4.82 -11.39
CA LEU A 277 -5.46 5.55 -12.60
C LEU A 277 -6.28 4.67 -13.54
N ASN A 278 -7.57 4.95 -13.71
CA ASN A 278 -8.44 4.24 -14.66
C ASN A 278 -8.59 5.00 -15.99
N GLU A 279 -8.65 6.32 -15.93
CA GLU A 279 -8.88 7.22 -17.05
C GLU A 279 -7.89 8.38 -17.03
N ILE A 280 -7.36 8.72 -18.21
CA ILE A 280 -6.49 9.88 -18.39
C ILE A 280 -7.36 11.06 -18.84
N PRO A 281 -7.39 12.19 -18.09
CA PRO A 281 -8.20 13.33 -18.49
C PRO A 281 -7.63 13.98 -19.75
N ALA A 282 -8.52 14.58 -20.56
CA ALA A 282 -8.11 15.49 -21.62
C ALA A 282 -7.49 16.77 -21.04
N GLY A 283 -6.64 17.43 -21.82
CA GLY A 283 -6.05 18.73 -21.45
C GLY A 283 -4.65 18.92 -22.03
N ASP A 284 -4.16 20.15 -21.96
CA ASP A 284 -2.86 20.52 -22.50
C ASP A 284 -1.72 19.84 -21.74
N LYS A 285 -0.78 19.26 -22.49
CA LYS A 285 0.44 18.70 -21.93
C LYS A 285 1.41 19.82 -21.57
N MET A 286 2.20 19.61 -20.53
CA MET A 286 3.24 20.56 -20.15
C MET A 286 4.29 20.66 -21.26
N ALA A 287 4.48 21.87 -21.81
CA ALA A 287 5.59 22.14 -22.70
C ALA A 287 6.89 22.20 -21.88
N ILE A 288 7.80 21.25 -22.11
CA ILE A 288 9.04 21.16 -21.34
C ILE A 288 10.04 22.22 -21.80
N ASN A 289 10.55 23.01 -20.85
CA ASN A 289 11.57 24.04 -21.04
C ASN A 289 12.47 24.14 -19.79
N GLU A 290 13.51 24.98 -19.83
CA GLU A 290 14.48 25.08 -18.73
C GLU A 290 13.85 25.45 -17.38
N SER A 291 12.82 26.28 -17.36
CA SER A 291 12.17 26.71 -16.11
C SER A 291 11.35 25.62 -15.43
N ASN A 292 10.89 24.61 -16.17
CA ASN A 292 10.10 23.51 -15.65
C ASN A 292 10.83 22.16 -15.69
N ALA A 293 12.05 22.09 -16.21
CA ALA A 293 12.88 20.91 -16.10
C ALA A 293 13.17 20.57 -14.62
N PRO A 294 13.13 19.29 -14.21
CA PRO A 294 13.59 18.88 -12.90
C PRO A 294 15.07 19.19 -12.73
N VAL A 295 15.43 19.72 -11.56
CA VAL A 295 16.83 19.94 -11.19
C VAL A 295 17.42 18.61 -10.76
N ILE A 296 18.43 18.14 -11.50
CA ILE A 296 19.23 16.97 -11.12
C ILE A 296 20.48 17.52 -10.43
N GLU A 297 20.42 17.68 -9.11
CA GLU A 297 21.64 17.98 -8.35
C GLU A 297 22.59 16.77 -8.46
N LYS A 298 23.83 17.00 -8.89
CA LYS A 298 24.87 15.96 -8.78
C LYS A 298 24.98 15.64 -7.29
N ALA A 299 24.69 14.39 -6.92
CA ALA A 299 24.92 13.93 -5.57
C ALA A 299 26.34 14.34 -5.15
N VAL A 300 26.45 15.17 -4.13
CA VAL A 300 27.73 15.38 -3.45
C VAL A 300 28.04 14.02 -2.87
N ASN A 301 28.96 13.28 -3.49
CA ASN A 301 29.42 11.99 -3.00
C ASN A 301 30.15 12.24 -1.67
N ALA A 302 29.40 12.39 -0.58
CA ALA A 302 29.89 11.94 0.70
C ALA A 302 30.01 10.42 0.56
N VAL A 303 31.22 9.98 0.21
CA VAL A 303 31.61 8.57 0.21
C VAL A 303 31.50 8.11 1.66
N VAL A 304 30.30 7.74 2.09
CA VAL A 304 30.16 6.70 3.10
C VAL A 304 30.47 5.44 2.32
N GLU A 305 31.70 4.97 2.50
CA GLU A 305 32.20 3.74 1.91
C GLU A 305 31.22 2.62 2.23
N GLN A 306 30.38 2.24 1.26
CA GLN A 306 29.62 1.01 1.38
C GLN A 306 30.64 -0.13 1.37
N PRO A 307 30.65 -1.01 2.38
CA PRO A 307 31.60 -2.12 2.41
C PRO A 307 31.36 -2.96 1.15
N LYS A 308 32.38 -3.02 0.28
CA LYS A 308 32.42 -3.99 -0.80
C LYS A 308 32.39 -5.37 -0.16
N LEU A 309 31.25 -6.04 -0.29
CA LEU A 309 31.13 -7.44 0.09
C LEU A 309 31.96 -8.27 -0.89
N ALA A 310 33.15 -8.65 -0.43
CA ALA A 310 33.97 -9.64 -1.10
C ALA A 310 33.21 -10.96 -1.16
N VAL A 311 32.97 -11.44 -2.38
CA VAL A 311 32.43 -12.77 -2.64
C VAL A 311 33.56 -13.77 -2.37
N ASN A 312 33.63 -14.27 -1.15
CA ASN A 312 34.39 -15.46 -0.79
C ASN A 312 33.47 -16.40 -0.03
N GLY A 313 33.41 -17.66 -0.48
CA GLY A 313 32.46 -18.72 -0.12
C GLY A 313 32.33 -19.11 1.37
N LYS A 314 31.96 -18.18 2.25
CA LYS A 314 31.46 -18.44 3.61
C LYS A 314 30.11 -17.73 3.78
N LYS A 315 29.12 -18.42 4.36
CA LYS A 315 27.78 -17.89 4.68
C LYS A 315 27.93 -16.55 5.41
N GLN A 316 27.66 -15.45 4.71
CA GLN A 316 27.77 -14.12 5.30
C GLN A 316 26.57 -13.88 6.21
N LEU A 317 26.81 -13.97 7.52
CA LEU A 317 25.83 -13.69 8.56
C LEU A 317 25.43 -12.21 8.49
N VAL A 318 24.18 -11.98 8.09
CA VAL A 318 23.54 -10.65 8.12
C VAL A 318 23.31 -10.27 9.58
N THR A 319 23.69 -9.05 9.98
CA THR A 319 23.46 -8.58 11.35
C THR A 319 21.97 -8.37 11.61
N GLU A 320 21.56 -8.36 12.89
CA GLU A 320 20.16 -8.10 13.23
C GLU A 320 19.68 -6.74 12.71
N ALA A 321 20.51 -5.69 12.79
CA ALA A 321 20.18 -4.38 12.25
C ALA A 321 19.95 -4.41 10.72
N GLN A 322 20.79 -5.14 9.98
CA GLN A 322 20.63 -5.29 8.53
C GLN A 322 19.39 -6.10 8.17
N ALA A 323 19.09 -7.16 8.92
CA ALA A 323 17.88 -7.95 8.73
C ALA A 323 16.63 -7.10 9.00
N MET A 324 16.59 -6.37 10.12
CA MET A 324 15.48 -5.48 10.46
C MET A 324 15.27 -4.38 9.41
N ALA A 325 16.36 -3.84 8.83
CA ALA A 325 16.27 -2.89 7.73
C ALA A 325 15.62 -3.50 6.48
N LEU A 326 15.98 -4.74 6.11
CA LEU A 326 15.37 -5.46 4.98
C LEU A 326 13.91 -5.81 5.25
N LEU A 327 13.59 -6.29 6.45
CA LEU A 327 12.22 -6.61 6.87
C LEU A 327 11.32 -5.38 6.85
N LYS A 328 11.85 -4.22 7.27
CA LYS A 328 11.14 -2.93 7.18
C LYS A 328 10.97 -2.50 5.73
N LYS A 329 12.04 -2.55 4.93
CA LYS A 329 12.05 -2.17 3.50
C LYS A 329 10.98 -2.92 2.70
N HIS A 330 10.81 -4.21 2.99
CA HIS A 330 9.88 -5.09 2.29
C HIS A 330 8.57 -5.31 3.04
N THR A 331 8.25 -4.46 4.03
CA THR A 331 6.98 -4.45 4.78
C THR A 331 6.64 -5.73 5.54
N CYS A 332 7.61 -6.64 5.72
CA CYS A 332 7.42 -7.90 6.43
C CYS A 332 7.05 -7.68 7.91
N LEU A 333 7.54 -6.58 8.51
CA LEU A 333 7.25 -6.21 9.90
C LEU A 333 5.78 -5.81 10.15
N ALA A 334 4.99 -5.61 9.09
CA ALA A 334 3.57 -5.32 9.24
C ALA A 334 2.77 -6.52 9.76
N CYS A 335 3.21 -7.75 9.43
CA CYS A 335 2.51 -8.98 9.79
C CYS A 335 3.30 -9.88 10.75
N HIS A 336 4.62 -9.69 10.85
CA HIS A 336 5.51 -10.54 11.64
C HIS A 336 6.37 -9.71 12.60
N ALA A 337 6.65 -10.28 13.77
CA ALA A 337 7.64 -9.73 14.71
C ALA A 337 8.71 -10.78 15.02
N LYS A 338 9.81 -10.34 15.66
CA LYS A 338 10.93 -11.22 16.01
C LYS A 338 10.48 -12.37 16.92
N ASP A 339 9.83 -12.04 18.03
CA ASP A 339 9.68 -12.86 19.23
C ASP A 339 8.22 -13.14 19.62
N LYS A 340 7.26 -12.58 18.88
CA LYS A 340 5.83 -12.71 19.19
C LYS A 340 4.96 -12.78 17.95
N LYS A 341 3.80 -13.41 18.12
CA LYS A 341 2.71 -13.41 17.15
C LYS A 341 2.19 -11.99 16.95
N VAL A 342 1.92 -11.63 15.69
CA VAL A 342 1.18 -10.42 15.31
C VAL A 342 -0.03 -10.90 14.50
N ILE A 343 0.00 -10.72 13.17
CA ILE A 343 -0.95 -11.33 12.24
C ILE A 343 -0.45 -12.73 11.87
N GLY A 344 0.82 -12.81 11.47
CA GLY A 344 1.55 -14.05 11.20
C GLY A 344 2.40 -14.51 12.40
N PRO A 345 3.08 -15.65 12.26
CA PRO A 345 3.96 -16.21 13.29
C PRO A 345 5.19 -15.33 13.54
N SER A 346 5.79 -15.47 14.73
CA SER A 346 7.06 -14.83 15.03
C SER A 346 8.20 -15.41 14.17
N TYR A 347 9.23 -14.62 13.89
CA TYR A 347 10.41 -15.14 13.19
C TYR A 347 11.13 -16.23 13.99
N GLU A 348 11.09 -16.18 15.33
CA GLU A 348 11.57 -17.25 16.19
C GLU A 348 10.77 -18.54 16.03
N ASP A 349 9.44 -18.48 15.88
CA ASP A 349 8.62 -19.65 15.61
C ASP A 349 8.86 -20.21 14.21
N ILE A 350 9.07 -19.34 13.22
CA ILE A 350 9.48 -19.76 11.87
C ILE A 350 10.83 -20.48 11.94
N ALA A 351 11.79 -19.98 12.71
CA ALA A 351 13.10 -20.60 12.87
C ALA A 351 13.01 -22.01 13.49
N LYS A 352 12.06 -22.24 14.42
CA LYS A 352 11.81 -23.57 15.02
C LYS A 352 11.39 -24.63 13.99
N ARG A 353 10.82 -24.24 12.84
CA ARG A 353 10.46 -25.15 11.74
C ARG A 353 11.66 -25.62 10.90
N LYS A 354 12.84 -25.02 11.09
CA LYS A 354 14.11 -25.44 10.44
C LYS A 354 14.04 -25.50 8.91
N TYR A 355 13.28 -24.58 8.29
CA TYR A 355 13.29 -24.44 6.84
C TYR A 355 14.68 -24.01 6.35
N SER A 356 15.14 -24.58 5.24
CA SER A 356 16.33 -24.07 4.56
C SER A 356 16.09 -22.66 4.02
N ASP A 357 17.17 -21.92 3.74
CA ASP A 357 17.07 -20.57 3.17
C ASP A 357 16.26 -20.55 1.86
N GLN A 358 16.40 -21.62 1.05
CA GLN A 358 15.66 -21.84 -0.19
C GLN A 358 14.18 -22.18 0.04
N GLN A 359 13.87 -22.95 1.10
CA GLN A 359 12.48 -23.23 1.47
C GLN A 359 11.77 -21.96 1.94
N ILE A 360 12.44 -21.09 2.71
CA ILE A 360 11.89 -19.79 3.10
C ILE A 360 11.64 -18.92 1.86
N LEU A 361 12.61 -18.84 0.93
CA LEU A 361 12.42 -18.13 -0.34
C LEU A 361 11.17 -18.64 -1.10
N ALA A 362 11.04 -19.96 -1.26
CA ALA A 362 9.90 -20.57 -1.92
C ALA A 362 8.58 -20.24 -1.21
N LEU A 363 8.55 -20.26 0.12
CA LEU A 363 7.36 -19.93 0.92
C LEU A 363 7.01 -18.44 0.90
N VAL A 364 7.98 -17.54 0.78
CA VAL A 364 7.71 -16.10 0.60
C VAL A 364 7.08 -15.82 -0.76
N TYR A 365 7.52 -16.55 -1.80
CA TYR A 365 7.01 -16.38 -3.16
C TYR A 365 5.68 -17.12 -3.38
N LYS A 366 5.50 -18.27 -2.73
CA LYS A 366 4.30 -19.09 -2.77
C LYS A 366 4.00 -19.65 -1.37
N PRO A 367 3.28 -18.89 -0.53
CA PRO A 367 2.92 -19.32 0.81
C PRO A 367 2.11 -20.62 0.81
N ASN A 368 2.26 -21.41 1.87
CA ASN A 368 1.52 -22.64 2.11
C ASN A 368 0.81 -22.54 3.47
N PRO A 369 -0.49 -22.18 3.50
CA PRO A 369 -1.26 -22.02 4.74
C PRO A 369 -1.28 -23.29 5.61
N GLN A 370 -1.20 -24.48 5.02
CA GLN A 370 -1.21 -25.75 5.75
C GLN A 370 0.02 -25.93 6.66
N ASN A 371 1.09 -25.16 6.44
CA ASN A 371 2.23 -25.14 7.37
C ASN A 371 1.89 -24.49 8.72
N TRP A 372 0.87 -23.61 8.78
CA TRP A 372 0.48 -22.80 9.93
C TRP A 372 -1.04 -22.81 10.17
N PRO A 373 -1.65 -23.98 10.46
CA PRO A 373 -3.11 -24.13 10.53
C PRO A 373 -3.78 -23.30 11.64
N ASP A 374 -3.03 -22.89 12.68
CA ASP A 374 -3.52 -22.08 13.79
C ASP A 374 -3.59 -20.57 13.48
N TYR A 375 -3.24 -20.19 12.25
CA TYR A 375 -3.25 -18.80 11.79
C TYR A 375 -4.37 -18.61 10.77
N ALA A 376 -5.40 -17.86 11.16
CA ALA A 376 -6.56 -17.58 10.30
C ALA A 376 -6.19 -16.75 9.06
N THR A 377 -5.23 -15.83 9.19
CA THR A 377 -4.81 -14.95 8.09
C THR A 377 -3.75 -15.62 7.23
N GLU A 378 -4.12 -15.96 6.00
CA GLU A 378 -3.17 -16.42 4.98
C GLU A 378 -2.23 -15.29 4.54
N MET A 379 -0.95 -15.63 4.36
CA MET A 379 0.07 -14.72 3.84
C MET A 379 -0.08 -14.57 2.32
N ALA A 380 -0.10 -13.32 1.83
CA ALA A 380 -0.06 -13.05 0.39
C ALA A 380 1.34 -13.33 -0.20
N PRO A 381 1.44 -13.80 -1.45
CA PRO A 381 2.72 -14.02 -2.12
C PRO A 381 3.49 -12.71 -2.33
N MET A 382 4.80 -12.71 -2.05
CA MET A 382 5.67 -11.54 -2.20
C MET A 382 6.81 -11.77 -3.21
N SER A 383 6.49 -12.35 -4.38
CA SER A 383 7.45 -12.69 -5.44
C SER A 383 8.16 -11.49 -6.11
N HIS A 384 7.68 -10.28 -5.85
CA HIS A 384 8.27 -9.04 -6.33
C HIS A 384 9.54 -8.61 -5.55
N ILE A 385 9.78 -9.20 -4.37
CA ILE A 385 10.97 -8.90 -3.57
C ILE A 385 12.18 -9.56 -4.25
N PRO A 386 13.34 -8.88 -4.39
CA PRO A 386 14.54 -9.51 -4.93
C PRO A 386 14.98 -10.74 -4.12
N ALA A 387 15.23 -11.86 -4.80
CA ALA A 387 15.57 -13.14 -4.15
C ALA A 387 16.77 -13.04 -3.18
N ASN A 388 17.77 -12.21 -3.51
CA ASN A 388 18.93 -11.97 -2.65
C ASN A 388 18.54 -11.33 -1.30
N ASP A 389 17.59 -10.40 -1.29
CA ASP A 389 17.12 -9.77 -0.05
C ASP A 389 16.35 -10.80 0.80
N VAL A 390 15.52 -11.65 0.17
CA VAL A 390 14.81 -12.73 0.87
C VAL A 390 15.77 -13.76 1.46
N LEU A 391 16.81 -14.17 0.73
CA LEU A 391 17.83 -15.12 1.22
C LEU A 391 18.63 -14.55 2.40
N LYS A 392 18.91 -13.25 2.41
CA LYS A 392 19.52 -12.55 3.56
C LYS A 392 18.62 -12.60 4.80
N ILE A 393 17.33 -12.33 4.63
CA ILE A 393 16.33 -12.45 5.70
C ILE A 393 16.24 -13.90 6.19
N ALA A 394 16.14 -14.87 5.29
CA ALA A 394 16.03 -16.29 5.60
C ALA A 394 17.22 -16.79 6.41
N SER A 395 18.44 -16.40 6.02
CA SER A 395 19.66 -16.69 6.77
C SER A 395 19.60 -16.11 8.18
N TRP A 396 19.11 -14.88 8.36
CA TRP A 396 18.93 -14.31 9.70
C TRP A 396 17.90 -15.09 10.54
N ILE A 397 16.73 -15.42 9.98
CA ILE A 397 15.69 -16.22 10.65
C ILE A 397 16.27 -17.54 11.16
N ASN A 398 16.99 -18.27 10.30
CA ASN A 398 17.60 -19.55 10.66
C ASN A 398 18.64 -19.44 11.78
N ASN A 399 19.28 -18.28 11.94
CA ASN A 399 20.20 -18.03 13.06
C ASN A 399 19.50 -17.69 14.39
N LEU A 400 18.23 -17.27 14.37
CA LEU A 400 17.44 -17.08 15.60
C LEU A 400 17.23 -18.42 16.33
N GLY A 401 16.96 -19.49 15.56
CA GLY A 401 16.76 -20.83 16.10
C GLY A 401 18.03 -21.45 16.72
N ALA A 402 19.22 -20.96 16.35
CA ALA A 402 20.50 -21.45 16.86
C ALA A 402 20.86 -20.89 18.25
N LYS A 403 20.31 -19.72 18.63
CA LYS A 403 20.62 -19.05 19.92
C LYS A 403 19.83 -19.58 21.13
N ASN A 404 18.83 -20.44 20.93
CA ASN A 404 18.05 -21.05 22.02
C ASN A 404 18.68 -22.32 22.62
N LYS A 405 19.95 -22.61 22.33
CA LYS A 405 20.75 -23.55 23.14
C LYS A 405 21.36 -22.79 24.32
N VAL A 406 20.56 -22.51 25.34
CA VAL A 406 21.13 -22.39 26.69
C VAL A 406 21.46 -23.81 27.11
N GLU A 407 22.75 -24.12 27.22
CA GLU A 407 23.19 -25.37 27.81
C GLU A 407 22.58 -25.50 29.22
N PRO A 408 22.03 -26.67 29.61
CA PRO A 408 21.71 -26.88 31.00
C PRO A 408 23.02 -26.80 31.78
N ASN A 409 23.09 -25.87 32.74
CA ASN A 409 24.17 -25.82 33.72
C ASN A 409 24.38 -27.23 34.26
N ARG A 410 25.56 -27.80 33.97
CA ARG A 410 26.12 -28.88 34.77
C ARG A 410 26.79 -28.20 35.95
N ASP A 411 26.11 -28.24 37.09
CA ASP A 411 26.74 -28.35 38.41
C ASP A 411 26.07 -29.52 39.14
#